data_AF-A0A7Y0X6G1-F1
#
_entry.id   AF-A0A7Y0X6G1-F1
#
_cell.length_a   1.000
_cell.length_b   1.000
_cell.length_c   1.000
_cell.angle_alpha   90.00
_cell.angle_beta   90.00
_cell.angle_gamma   90.00
#
_symmetry.space_group_name_H-M   'P 1'
#
loop_
_entity.id
_entity.type
_entity.pdbx_description
1 polymer ?
#
loop_
_entity_poly.entity_id
_entity_poly.type
_entity_poly.pdbx_seq_one_letter_code
_entity_poly.pdbx_strand_id
1 'polypeptide(L)' 'IQPSDVAGLLEIQTNGGILFASNDGSHFIAGTLYAINDDGSYKDVIAERQAPLNAEKIAQFSDSMIEYKADDEKYVVT' A
#
# COMPACT_ATOMS: atom_id res chain seq x y z
N ILE A 1 1.35 -13.01 6.20
CA ILE A 1 -0.09 -13.33 6.34
C ILE A 1 -0.58 -12.62 7.57
N GLN A 2 -1.63 -11.81 7.44
CA GLN A 2 -2.19 -11.00 8.51
C GLN A 2 -3.71 -10.91 8.37
N PRO A 3 -4.46 -10.60 9.44
CA PRO A 3 -5.89 -10.34 9.32
C PRO A 3 -6.18 -9.18 8.35
N SER A 4 -7.23 -9.32 7.53
CA SER A 4 -7.75 -8.22 6.71
C SER A 4 -8.67 -7.32 7.54
N ASP A 5 -8.93 -6.11 7.05
CA ASP A 5 -9.96 -5.21 7.61
C ASP A 5 -11.38 -5.75 7.37
N VAL A 6 -11.51 -6.70 6.43
CA VAL A 6 -12.75 -7.44 6.19
C VAL A 6 -12.77 -8.69 7.05
N ALA A 7 -13.70 -8.74 8.00
CA ALA A 7 -13.88 -9.89 8.87
C ALA A 7 -14.10 -11.19 8.07
N GLY A 8 -13.36 -12.24 8.43
CA GLY A 8 -13.40 -13.53 7.76
C GLY A 8 -12.42 -13.68 6.59
N LEU A 9 -11.67 -12.64 6.25
CA LEU A 9 -10.60 -12.67 5.26
C LEU A 9 -9.21 -12.47 5.90
N LEU A 10 -8.23 -13.13 5.30
CA LEU A 10 -6.81 -12.96 5.57
C LEU A 10 -6.17 -12.21 4.41
N GLU A 11 -5.31 -11.26 4.72
CA GLU A 11 -4.44 -10.60 3.75
C GLU A 11 -3.11 -11.35 3.65
N ILE A 12 -2.78 -11.78 2.43
CA ILE A 12 -1.59 -12.57 2.09
C ILE A 12 -0.73 -11.75 1.13
N GLN A 13 0.41 -11.27 1.62
CA GLN A 13 1.41 -10.62 0.79
C GLN A 13 2.29 -11.68 0.11
N THR A 14 2.37 -11.61 -1.22
CA THR A 14 3.18 -12.49 -2.05
C THR A 14 4.14 -11.67 -2.91
N ASN A 15 5.08 -12.34 -3.58
CA ASN A 15 5.95 -11.68 -4.56
C ASN A 15 5.18 -11.12 -5.77
N GLY A 16 3.97 -11.64 -6.04
CA GLY A 16 3.11 -11.20 -7.14
C GLY A 16 2.07 -10.14 -6.75
N GLY A 17 2.11 -9.65 -5.52
CA GLY A 17 1.12 -8.72 -4.98
C GLY A 17 0.34 -9.29 -3.80
N ILE A 18 -0.75 -8.61 -3.45
CA ILE A 18 -1.60 -8.97 -2.30
C ILE A 18 -2.78 -9.82 -2.76
N LEU A 19 -3.09 -10.85 -1.97
CA LEU A 19 -4.27 -11.70 -2.11
C LEU A 19 -5.08 -11.64 -0.81
N PHE A 20 -6.40 -11.73 -0.92
CA PHE A 20 -7.29 -11.95 0.22
C PHE A 20 -7.81 -13.37 0.20
N ALA A 21 -7.63 -14.14 1.26
CA ALA A 21 -8.07 -15.53 1.33
C ALA A 21 -9.11 -15.73 2.43
N SER A 22 -10.00 -16.70 2.25
CA SER A 22 -10.86 -17.18 3.34
C SER A 22 -10.00 -17.82 4.45
N ASN A 23 -10.49 -17.80 5.68
CA ASN A 23 -9.76 -18.35 6.83
C ASN A 23 -9.38 -19.84 6.69
N ASP A 24 -10.16 -20.61 5.93
CA ASP A 24 -9.91 -22.03 5.63
C ASP A 24 -9.00 -22.24 4.40
N GLY A 25 -8.61 -21.16 3.72
CA GLY A 25 -7.76 -21.19 2.53
C GLY A 25 -8.41 -21.76 1.27
N SER A 26 -9.72 -22.05 1.29
CA SER A 26 -10.41 -22.68 0.16
C SER A 26 -10.70 -21.71 -1.00
N HIS A 27 -10.76 -20.41 -0.71
CA HIS A 27 -11.05 -19.36 -1.70
C HIS A 27 -10.08 -18.19 -1.55
N PHE A 28 -9.80 -17.52 -2.66
CA PHE A 28 -9.03 -16.28 -2.66
C PHE A 28 -9.58 -15.26 -3.66
N ILE A 29 -9.31 -13.99 -3.38
CA ILE A 29 -9.58 -12.81 -4.20
C ILE A 29 -8.22 -12.19 -4.52
N ALA A 30 -7.95 -11.98 -5.81
CA ALA A 30 -6.79 -11.24 -6.26
C ALA A 30 -7.20 -9.79 -6.54
N GLY A 31 -6.59 -8.82 -5.85
CA GLY A 31 -6.92 -7.41 -6.02
C GLY A 31 -6.47 -6.51 -4.88
N THR A 32 -7.00 -5.30 -4.87
CA THR A 32 -6.78 -4.30 -3.81
C THR A 32 -8.00 -4.22 -2.88
N LEU A 33 -7.85 -3.50 -1.77
CA LEU A 33 -8.92 -3.22 -0.81
C LEU A 33 -9.14 -1.71 -0.71
N TYR A 34 -10.38 -1.29 -0.99
CA TYR A 34 -10.83 0.07 -0.77
C TYR A 34 -11.73 0.14 0.47
N ALA A 35 -11.48 1.12 1.33
CA ALA A 35 -12.39 1.49 2.41
C ALA A 35 -13.23 2.69 1.98
N ILE A 36 -14.51 2.68 2.32
CA ILE A 36 -15.42 3.81 2.14
C ILE A 36 -15.41 4.61 3.44
N ASN A 37 -15.16 5.91 3.34
CA ASN A 37 -15.21 6.83 4.47
C ASN A 37 -16.65 7.33 4.70
N ASP A 38 -16.91 7.88 5.89
CA ASP A 38 -18.25 8.37 6.27
C ASP A 38 -18.77 9.50 5.36
N ASP A 39 -17.87 10.24 4.71
CA ASP A 39 -18.19 11.30 3.75
C ASP A 39 -18.49 10.78 2.32
N GLY A 40 -18.46 9.46 2.12
CA GLY A 40 -18.70 8.81 0.82
C GLY A 40 -17.48 8.79 -0.10
N SER A 41 -16.34 9.34 0.32
CA SER A 41 -15.07 9.12 -0.39
C SER A 41 -14.57 7.69 -0.16
N TYR A 42 -13.59 7.26 -0.97
CA TYR A 42 -12.94 5.98 -0.78
C TYR A 42 -11.43 6.16 -0.72
N LYS A 43 -10.75 5.25 -0.02
CA LYS A 43 -9.30 5.20 0.09
C LYS A 43 -8.78 3.81 -0.20
N ASP A 44 -7.64 3.74 -0.90
CA ASP A 44 -6.93 2.48 -1.11
C ASP A 44 -6.15 2.13 0.16
N VAL A 45 -6.64 1.14 0.90
CA VAL A 45 -6.09 0.71 2.18
C VAL A 45 -4.69 0.11 2.00
N ILE A 46 -4.48 -0.60 0.90
CA ILE A 46 -3.20 -1.25 0.62
C ILE A 46 -2.15 -0.21 0.30
N ALA A 47 -2.47 0.76 -0.57
CA ALA A 47 -1.55 1.83 -0.91
C ALA A 47 -1.22 2.69 0.32
N GLU A 48 -2.20 3.00 1.17
CA GLU A 48 -1.99 3.76 2.42
C GLU A 48 -1.03 3.03 3.38
N ARG A 49 -1.17 1.71 3.52
CA ARG A 49 -0.27 0.89 4.34
C ARG A 49 1.14 0.78 3.74
N GLN A 50 1.23 0.75 2.42
CA GLN A 50 2.49 0.57 1.71
C GLN A 50 3.27 1.87 1.57
N ALA A 51 2.60 3.03 1.57
CA ALA A 51 3.21 4.35 1.48
C ALA A 51 4.34 4.58 2.52
N PRO A 52 4.16 4.35 3.83
CA PRO A 52 5.24 4.54 4.80
C PRO A 52 6.41 3.58 4.57
N LEU A 53 6.12 2.31 4.25
CA LEU A 53 7.16 1.31 3.97
C LEU A 53 7.97 1.66 2.71
N ASN A 54 7.31 2.22 1.69
CA ASN A 54 7.96 2.68 0.48
C ASN A 54 8.77 3.95 0.74
N ALA A 55 8.24 4.89 1.50
CA ALA A 55 8.97 6.10 1.90
C ALA A 55 10.24 5.76 2.70
N GLU A 56 10.16 4.82 3.64
CA GLU A 56 11.33 4.33 4.39
C GLU A 56 12.36 3.67 3.47
N LYS A 57 11.92 2.84 2.52
CA LYS A 57 12.81 2.21 1.53
C LYS A 57 13.48 3.26 0.64
N ILE A 58 12.72 4.23 0.13
CA ILE A 58 13.24 5.31 -0.71
C ILE A 58 14.26 6.14 0.07
N ALA A 59 13.98 6.46 1.34
CA ALA A 59 14.91 7.16 2.22
C ALA A 59 16.24 6.42 2.41
N GLN A 60 16.25 5.09 2.40
CA GLN A 60 17.51 4.31 2.45
C GLN A 60 18.37 4.46 1.19
N PHE A 61 17.79 4.89 0.07
CA PHE A 61 18.49 5.11 -1.19
C PHE A 61 18.75 6.58 -1.50
N SER A 62 18.52 7.50 -0.54
CA SER A 62 18.71 8.94 -0.72
C SER A 62 20.09 9.30 -1.25
N ASP A 63 21.13 8.61 -0.77
CA ASP A 63 22.53 8.89 -1.15
C ASP A 63 22.85 8.50 -2.61
N SER A 64 21.99 7.71 -3.25
CA SER A 64 22.11 7.28 -4.65
C SER A 64 21.13 7.99 -5.59
N MET A 65 20.34 8.93 -5.07
CA MET A 65 19.33 9.64 -5.85
C MET A 65 19.99 10.74 -6.69
N ILE A 66 19.64 10.80 -7.97
CA ILE A 66 20.00 11.93 -8.85
C ILE A 66 18.91 12.99 -8.68
N GLU A 67 19.21 14.03 -7.90
CA GLU A 67 18.28 15.13 -7.63
C GLU A 67 18.29 16.17 -8.76
N TYR A 68 17.11 16.51 -9.28
CA TYR A 68 16.90 17.65 -10.16
C TYR A 68 16.08 18.72 -9.42
N LYS A 69 16.77 19.69 -8.82
CA LYS A 69 16.13 20.76 -8.05
C LYS A 69 15.52 21.81 -8.96
N ALA A 70 14.31 22.23 -8.62
CA ALA A 70 13.70 23.41 -9.23
C ALA A 70 14.27 24.69 -8.58
N ASP A 71 14.33 25.77 -9.35
CA ASP A 71 14.85 27.05 -8.85
C ASP A 71 13.98 27.65 -7.70
N ASP A 72 12.68 27.31 -7.67
CA ASP A 72 11.72 27.67 -6.61
C ASP A 72 10.86 26.45 -6.25
N GLU A 73 11.37 25.62 -5.34
CA GLU A 73 10.82 24.31 -4.99
C GLU A 73 9.53 24.43 -4.16
N LYS A 74 8.39 24.00 -4.72
CA LYS A 74 7.07 24.03 -4.05
C LYS A 74 6.57 22.66 -3.61
N TYR A 75 7.02 21.61 -4.28
CA TYR A 75 6.68 20.22 -4.00
C TYR A 75 7.87 19.34 -4.37
N VAL A 76 8.05 18.25 -3.62
CA VAL A 76 9.06 17.22 -3.91
C VAL A 76 8.31 15.93 -4.17
N VAL A 77 8.61 15.30 -5.31
CA VAL A 77 8.15 13.95 -5.64
C VAL A 77 9.38 13.05 -5.62
N THR A 78 9.37 12.05 -4.76
CA THR A 78 10.53 11.18 -4.44
C THR A 78 10.18 9.72 -4.69
#